data_AF-A0AAN6EIC5-F1
#
_entry.id   AF-A0AAN6EIC5-F1
#
_cell.length_a   1.000
_cell.length_b   1.000
_cell.length_c   1.000
_cell.angle_alpha   90.00
_cell.angle_beta   90.00
_cell.angle_gamma   90.00
#
_symmetry.space_group_name_H-M   'P 1'
#
loop_
_entity.id
_entity.type
_entity.pdbx_description
1 polymer ?
#
loop_
_entity_poly.entity_id
_entity_poly.type
_entity_poly.pdbx_seq_one_letter_code
_entity_poly.pdbx_strand_id
1 'polypeptide(L)'
;MLIAGRFVNGLAVGFLSSVVPMYQSETAPPENRGRMVSLQQWAITWGIFLAFGIDYGCSFIKGPKQFRLPLGLQIVPSIILLFTMVLMPFSPRWLVAHNYISDARRVLGRLRTYGHASAPEVQEELRLIHETIVHERETMHSSYWDLLKYPNRRRTFLGCGMQFMQQFTGINTLMLYAPTIFRDIGLNSIQSIALCQAINGLVNVISTIPAILWIDRWGRRPTLLVGTICIILFYLVLSLLMRSYSTLDSKSGVDTSESDANGRAVGIASISMVYLVVASFAFSWGPCGWLIPSEIFPNQLRAKAISITTSTNWIANFVVTLLSPVLLHAGGWKLIMAFSLVMAVNLTVIFLFLPETKGMSLEDMDIVFMGSIWAFKCPFRKAKSLPCLSSDSAVNTLVQDEVLNSAPPSTI
;
A
#
# COMPACT_ATOMS: atom_id res chain seq x y z
N MET A 1 17.32 -1.22 -26.73
CA MET A 1 17.70 -1.93 -25.48
C MET A 1 17.04 -1.37 -24.23
N LEU A 2 17.04 -0.05 -23.96
CA LEU A 2 16.42 0.51 -22.74
C LEU A 2 14.92 0.17 -22.58
N ILE A 3 14.12 0.28 -23.64
CA ILE A 3 12.68 -0.05 -23.59
C ILE A 3 12.46 -1.53 -23.26
N ALA A 4 13.15 -2.44 -23.96
CA ALA A 4 13.08 -3.88 -23.69
C ALA A 4 13.52 -4.21 -22.25
N GLY A 5 14.59 -3.59 -21.76
CA GLY A 5 15.05 -3.76 -20.38
C GLY A 5 14.01 -3.28 -19.35
N ARG A 6 13.33 -2.15 -19.61
CA ARG A 6 12.24 -1.69 -18.75
C ARG A 6 11.02 -2.61 -18.78
N PHE A 7 10.70 -3.18 -19.94
CA PHE A 7 9.62 -4.16 -20.06
C PHE A 7 9.89 -5.42 -19.23
N VAL A 8 11.09 -6.00 -19.34
CA VAL A 8 11.50 -7.17 -18.54
C VAL A 8 11.52 -6.83 -17.05
N ASN A 9 12.04 -5.66 -16.68
CA ASN A 9 12.04 -5.21 -15.28
C ASN A 9 10.61 -5.03 -14.74
N GLY A 10 9.69 -4.47 -15.54
CA GLY A 10 8.30 -4.31 -15.17
C GLY A 10 7.59 -5.64 -14.90
N LEU A 11 7.83 -6.66 -15.75
CA LEU A 11 7.32 -8.01 -15.52
C LEU A 11 7.84 -8.59 -14.20
N ALA A 12 9.13 -8.44 -13.92
CA ALA A 12 9.73 -8.91 -12.67
C ALA A 12 9.10 -8.21 -11.44
N VAL A 13 8.93 -6.90 -11.48
CA VAL A 13 8.28 -6.14 -10.40
C VAL A 13 6.83 -6.58 -10.19
N GLY A 14 6.07 -6.83 -11.26
CA GLY A 14 4.71 -7.34 -11.17
C GLY A 14 4.60 -8.70 -10.47
N PHE A 15 5.52 -9.63 -10.76
CA PHE A 15 5.61 -10.90 -10.04
C PHE A 15 5.98 -10.68 -8.57
N LEU A 16 6.98 -9.85 -8.28
CA LEU A 16 7.40 -9.57 -6.90
C LEU A 16 6.28 -8.94 -6.07
N SER A 17 5.53 -7.98 -6.64
CA SER A 17 4.43 -7.30 -5.95
C SER A 17 3.27 -8.20 -5.56
N SER A 18 3.08 -9.34 -6.22
CA SER A 18 2.03 -10.31 -5.90
C SER A 18 2.52 -11.46 -5.02
N VAL A 19 3.73 -11.97 -5.28
CA VAL A 19 4.30 -13.13 -4.58
C VAL A 19 4.82 -12.77 -3.19
N VAL A 20 5.46 -11.60 -3.02
CA VAL A 20 6.05 -11.21 -1.72
C VAL A 20 4.99 -11.09 -0.62
N PRO A 21 3.87 -10.35 -0.79
CA PRO A 21 2.84 -10.27 0.24
C PRO A 21 2.21 -11.64 0.54
N MET A 22 2.01 -12.47 -0.49
CA MET A 22 1.46 -13.82 -0.35
C MET A 22 2.36 -14.68 0.54
N TYR A 23 3.64 -14.79 0.19
CA TYR A 23 4.63 -15.54 0.96
C TYR A 23 4.77 -15.02 2.40
N GLN A 24 4.83 -13.69 2.59
CA GLN A 24 4.86 -13.09 3.92
C GLN A 24 3.61 -13.42 4.74
N SER A 25 2.42 -13.38 4.13
CA SER A 25 1.16 -13.68 4.83
C SER A 25 1.02 -15.15 5.26
N GLU A 26 1.64 -16.07 4.53
CA GLU A 26 1.61 -17.53 4.80
C GLU A 26 2.68 -17.96 5.80
N THR A 27 3.80 -17.24 5.88
CA THR A 27 4.89 -17.52 6.83
C THR A 27 4.71 -16.76 8.15
N ALA A 28 4.08 -15.59 8.14
CA ALA A 28 3.88 -14.77 9.32
C ALA A 28 2.86 -15.39 10.30
N PRO A 29 3.08 -15.26 11.62
CA PRO A 29 2.05 -15.61 12.59
C PRO A 29 0.87 -14.63 12.49
N PRO A 30 -0.37 -15.06 12.79
CA PRO A 30 -1.55 -14.21 12.68
C PRO A 30 -1.45 -12.88 13.46
N GLU A 31 -0.81 -12.86 14.63
CA GLU A 31 -0.75 -11.64 15.46
C GLU A 31 0.14 -10.53 14.89
N ASN A 32 1.14 -10.88 14.07
CA ASN A 32 2.13 -9.93 13.53
C ASN A 32 2.01 -9.71 12.02
N ARG A 33 0.93 -10.19 11.39
CA ARG A 33 0.78 -10.11 9.92
C ARG A 33 0.82 -8.67 9.40
N GLY A 34 0.15 -7.74 10.09
CA GLY A 34 0.16 -6.32 9.73
C GLY A 34 1.55 -5.71 9.72
N ARG A 35 2.38 -6.08 10.70
CA ARG A 35 3.78 -5.66 10.78
C ARG A 35 4.61 -6.24 9.64
N MET A 36 4.42 -7.51 9.29
CA MET A 36 5.18 -8.17 8.22
C MET A 36 4.91 -7.53 6.84
N VAL A 37 3.64 -7.26 6.52
CA VAL A 37 3.29 -6.55 5.28
C VAL A 37 3.80 -5.09 5.32
N SER A 38 3.81 -4.45 6.49
CA SER A 38 4.38 -3.10 6.63
C SER A 38 5.90 -3.09 6.43
N LEU A 39 6.62 -4.17 6.75
CA LEU A 39 8.05 -4.32 6.45
C LEU A 39 8.32 -4.38 4.95
N GLN A 40 7.40 -4.94 4.14
CA GLN A 40 7.52 -4.87 2.69
C GLN A 40 7.50 -3.41 2.21
N GLN A 41 6.55 -2.60 2.70
CA GLN A 41 6.51 -1.18 2.36
C GLN A 41 7.79 -0.46 2.80
N TRP A 42 8.32 -0.80 3.98
CA TRP A 42 9.58 -0.24 4.46
C TRP A 42 10.79 -0.62 3.58
N ALA A 43 10.83 -1.85 3.06
CA ALA A 43 11.85 -2.25 2.10
C ALA A 43 11.76 -1.46 0.79
N ILE A 44 10.54 -1.16 0.32
CA ILE A 44 10.31 -0.31 -0.86
C ILE A 44 10.87 1.11 -0.59
N THR A 45 10.61 1.70 0.58
CA THR A 45 11.11 3.05 0.89
C THR A 45 12.62 3.10 1.02
N TRP A 46 13.26 2.06 1.57
CA TRP A 46 14.73 1.91 1.53
C TRP A 46 15.27 1.83 0.10
N GLY A 47 14.61 1.06 -0.78
CA GLY A 47 14.98 0.99 -2.19
C GLY A 47 14.94 2.36 -2.87
N ILE A 48 13.88 3.15 -2.62
CA ILE A 48 13.74 4.52 -3.14
C ILE A 48 14.86 5.42 -2.59
N PHE A 49 15.13 5.39 -1.29
CA PHE A 49 16.19 6.19 -0.66
C PHE A 49 17.57 5.86 -1.24
N LEU A 50 17.91 4.58 -1.35
CA LEU A 50 19.18 4.14 -1.93
C LEU A 50 19.29 4.56 -3.40
N ALA A 51 18.21 4.45 -4.18
CA ALA A 51 18.18 4.91 -5.57
C ALA A 51 18.47 6.42 -5.67
N PHE A 52 17.79 7.26 -4.87
CA PHE A 52 18.05 8.70 -4.86
C PHE A 52 19.46 9.05 -4.35
N GLY A 53 19.99 8.29 -3.38
CA GLY A 53 21.36 8.45 -2.91
C GLY A 53 22.41 8.09 -3.98
N ILE A 54 22.17 7.02 -4.73
CA ILE A 54 23.01 6.63 -5.88
C ILE A 54 22.93 7.69 -6.98
N ASP A 55 21.74 8.21 -7.28
CA ASP A 55 21.55 9.28 -8.27
C ASP A 55 22.28 10.56 -7.85
N TYR A 56 22.26 10.90 -6.56
CA TYR A 56 23.05 12.00 -6.01
C TYR A 56 24.55 11.76 -6.19
N GLY A 57 25.06 10.58 -5.84
CA GLY A 57 26.48 10.23 -6.05
C GLY A 57 26.88 10.24 -7.53
N CYS A 58 26.00 9.80 -8.41
CA CYS A 58 26.23 9.82 -9.85
C CYS A 58 26.12 11.22 -10.46
N SER A 59 25.47 12.17 -9.80
CA SER A 59 25.33 13.56 -10.28
C SER A 59 26.65 14.31 -10.42
N PHE A 60 27.72 13.83 -9.75
CA PHE A 60 29.08 14.37 -9.88
C PHE A 60 29.83 13.84 -11.12
N ILE A 61 29.33 12.77 -11.75
CA ILE A 61 29.96 12.13 -12.91
C ILE A 61 29.51 12.86 -14.18
N LYS A 62 30.47 13.29 -15.01
CA LYS A 62 30.17 13.89 -16.32
C LYS A 62 30.00 12.83 -17.41
N GLY A 63 29.05 13.06 -18.32
CA GLY A 63 28.84 12.27 -19.54
C GLY A 63 27.86 11.10 -19.39
N PRO A 64 27.76 10.22 -20.41
CA PRO A 64 26.73 9.16 -20.47
C PRO A 64 26.77 8.14 -19.33
N LYS A 65 27.86 8.08 -18.56
CA LYS A 65 27.97 7.20 -17.38
C LYS A 65 27.02 7.62 -16.25
N GLN A 66 26.64 8.89 -16.20
CA GLN A 66 25.78 9.48 -15.17
C GLN A 66 24.44 8.73 -15.01
N PHE A 67 23.76 8.39 -16.11
CA PHE A 67 22.47 7.68 -16.05
C PHE A 67 22.60 6.17 -16.19
N ARG A 68 23.70 5.67 -16.79
CA ARG A 68 23.91 4.23 -17.00
C ARG A 68 24.29 3.52 -15.70
N LEU A 69 25.06 4.17 -14.82
CA LEU A 69 25.53 3.56 -13.58
C LEU A 69 24.38 3.29 -12.59
N PRO A 70 23.47 4.23 -12.28
CA PRO A 70 22.31 3.94 -11.44
C PRO A 70 21.44 2.81 -12.00
N LEU A 71 21.19 2.80 -13.31
CA LEU A 71 20.42 1.74 -13.98
C LEU A 71 21.10 0.37 -13.92
N GLY A 72 22.44 0.33 -13.94
CA GLY A 72 23.21 -0.92 -13.80
C GLY A 72 23.26 -1.42 -12.36
N LEU A 73 23.38 -0.52 -11.38
CA LEU A 73 23.51 -0.86 -9.95
C LEU A 73 22.28 -1.57 -9.38
N GLN A 74 21.10 -1.41 -9.99
CA GLN A 74 19.90 -2.15 -9.58
C GLN A 74 20.06 -3.68 -9.66
N ILE A 75 21.05 -4.21 -10.41
CA ILE A 75 21.31 -5.64 -10.50
C ILE A 75 21.84 -6.22 -9.18
N VAL A 76 22.51 -5.40 -8.36
CA VAL A 76 23.12 -5.83 -7.09
C VAL A 76 22.08 -6.42 -6.13
N PRO A 77 20.98 -5.72 -5.78
CA PRO A 77 19.95 -6.30 -4.93
C PRO A 77 19.26 -7.51 -5.57
N SER A 78 19.14 -7.58 -6.90
CA SER A 78 18.58 -8.74 -7.59
C SER A 78 19.46 -9.99 -7.45
N ILE A 79 20.78 -9.84 -7.53
CA ILE A 79 21.73 -10.95 -7.32
C ILE A 79 21.70 -11.42 -5.86
N ILE A 80 21.67 -10.48 -4.91
CA ILE A 80 21.54 -10.81 -3.49
C ILE A 80 20.24 -11.61 -3.24
N LEU A 81 19.12 -11.17 -3.84
CA LEU A 81 17.85 -11.88 -3.75
C LEU A 81 17.94 -13.29 -4.34
N LEU A 82 18.58 -13.45 -5.50
CA LEU A 82 18.75 -14.76 -6.17
C LEU A 82 19.47 -15.77 -5.27
N PHE A 83 20.58 -15.36 -4.64
CA PHE A 83 21.31 -16.25 -3.73
C PHE A 83 20.58 -16.48 -2.41
N THR A 84 19.92 -15.45 -1.87
CA THR A 84 19.16 -15.58 -0.61
C THR A 84 17.93 -16.46 -0.77
N MET A 85 17.29 -16.48 -1.94
CA MET A 85 16.16 -17.35 -2.25
C MET A 85 16.49 -18.84 -2.10
N VAL A 86 17.73 -19.26 -2.38
CA VAL A 86 18.17 -20.66 -2.19
C VAL A 86 18.13 -21.09 -0.72
N LEU A 87 18.26 -20.14 0.20
CA LEU A 87 18.25 -20.40 1.65
C LEU A 87 16.85 -20.30 2.27
N MET A 88 15.87 -19.73 1.56
CA MET A 88 14.52 -19.53 2.10
C MET A 88 13.72 -20.84 2.10
N PRO A 89 12.97 -21.15 3.17
CA PRO A 89 12.09 -22.31 3.19
C PRO A 89 10.87 -22.08 2.29
N PHE A 90 10.29 -23.16 1.78
CA PHE A 90 8.99 -23.10 1.11
C PHE A 90 7.89 -22.76 2.12
N SER A 91 6.80 -22.13 1.64
CA SER A 91 5.62 -21.85 2.45
C SER A 91 5.04 -23.16 3.03
N PRO A 92 4.73 -23.22 4.33
CA PRO A 92 4.08 -24.40 4.93
C PRO A 92 2.78 -24.79 4.22
N ARG A 93 1.97 -23.81 3.81
CA ARG A 93 0.72 -24.05 3.06
C ARG A 93 0.99 -24.68 1.70
N TRP A 94 1.99 -24.19 0.98
CA TRP A 94 2.37 -24.75 -0.32
C TRP A 94 2.84 -26.21 -0.19
N LEU A 95 3.63 -26.51 0.85
CA LEU A 95 4.10 -27.87 1.13
C LEU A 95 2.93 -28.82 1.43
N VAL A 96 1.96 -28.41 2.26
CA VAL A 96 0.77 -29.21 2.54
C VAL A 96 -0.08 -29.42 1.27
N ALA A 97 -0.24 -28.40 0.44
CA ALA A 97 -0.98 -28.49 -0.82
C ALA A 97 -0.37 -29.49 -1.82
N HIS A 98 0.95 -29.68 -1.78
CA HIS A 98 1.68 -30.66 -2.58
C HIS A 98 1.89 -32.01 -1.88
N ASN A 99 1.18 -32.27 -0.77
CA ASN A 99 1.28 -33.48 0.06
C ASN A 99 2.63 -33.69 0.77
N TYR A 100 3.48 -32.66 0.91
CA TYR A 100 4.74 -32.70 1.66
C TYR A 100 4.54 -32.35 3.14
N ILE A 101 3.74 -33.15 3.85
CA ILE A 101 3.31 -32.86 5.24
C ILE A 101 4.48 -32.89 6.24
N SER A 102 5.43 -33.80 6.07
CA SER A 102 6.62 -33.92 6.93
C SER A 102 7.52 -32.69 6.84
N ASP A 103 7.73 -32.18 5.62
CA ASP A 103 8.50 -30.96 5.38
C ASP A 103 7.76 -29.73 5.90
N ALA A 104 6.45 -29.66 5.70
CA ALA A 104 5.62 -28.60 6.26
C ALA A 104 5.77 -28.52 7.79
N ARG A 105 5.74 -29.66 8.49
CA ARG A 105 5.97 -29.73 9.95
C ARG A 105 7.35 -29.22 10.34
N ARG A 106 8.39 -29.59 9.60
CA ARG A 106 9.77 -29.15 9.86
C ARG A 106 9.94 -27.64 9.65
N VAL A 107 9.37 -27.09 8.59
CA VAL A 107 9.39 -25.65 8.32
C VAL A 107 8.60 -24.89 9.39
N LEU A 108 7.40 -25.37 9.73
CA LEU A 108 6.55 -24.74 10.74
C LEU A 108 7.21 -24.77 12.13
N GLY A 109 7.87 -25.87 12.49
CA GLY A 109 8.71 -25.95 13.69
C GLY A 109 9.86 -24.93 13.70
N ARG A 110 10.52 -24.69 12.56
CA ARG A 110 11.55 -23.64 12.45
C ARG A 110 10.97 -22.23 12.57
N LEU A 111 9.78 -22.00 12.01
CA LEU A 111 9.13 -20.68 11.99
C LEU A 111 8.48 -20.29 13.32
N ARG A 112 7.96 -21.26 14.09
CA ARG A 112 7.16 -21.01 15.31
C ARG A 112 7.91 -21.30 16.61
N THR A 113 8.59 -22.44 16.67
CA THR A 113 9.09 -23.02 17.93
C THR A 113 10.60 -23.20 17.93
N TYR A 114 11.32 -22.34 17.20
CA TYR A 114 12.79 -22.36 17.10
C TYR A 114 13.37 -23.74 16.75
N GLY A 115 12.63 -24.55 15.98
CA GLY A 115 13.05 -25.88 15.54
C GLY A 115 12.33 -27.06 16.22
N HIS A 116 11.46 -26.85 17.20
CA HIS A 116 10.71 -27.94 17.84
C HIS A 116 9.50 -28.37 17.00
N ALA A 117 9.74 -29.21 16.00
CA ALA A 117 8.71 -29.70 15.08
C ALA A 117 7.59 -30.53 15.73
N SER A 118 7.81 -31.04 16.95
CA SER A 118 6.82 -31.84 17.71
C SER A 118 6.01 -31.05 18.72
N ALA A 119 6.19 -29.72 18.78
CA ALA A 119 5.43 -28.89 19.71
C ALA A 119 3.90 -28.96 19.42
N PRO A 120 3.04 -28.93 20.45
CA PRO A 120 1.59 -29.00 20.27
C PRO A 120 1.03 -27.90 19.36
N GLU A 121 1.59 -26.69 19.47
CA GLU A 121 1.22 -25.53 18.63
C GLU A 121 1.44 -25.80 17.14
N VAL A 122 2.55 -26.44 16.79
CA VAL A 122 2.91 -26.79 15.40
C VAL A 122 1.98 -27.87 14.87
N GLN A 123 1.59 -28.84 15.70
CA GLN A 123 0.68 -29.90 15.29
C GLN A 123 -0.73 -29.36 15.04
N GLU A 124 -1.20 -28.45 15.89
CA GLU A 124 -2.52 -27.85 15.73
C GLU A 124 -2.58 -26.92 14.50
N GLU A 125 -1.58 -26.05 14.31
CA GLU A 125 -1.53 -25.19 13.11
C GLU A 125 -1.42 -26.04 11.82
N LEU A 126 -0.64 -27.13 11.85
CA LEU A 126 -0.56 -28.05 10.71
C LEU A 126 -1.89 -28.76 10.43
N ARG A 127 -2.63 -29.18 11.47
CA ARG A 127 -3.95 -29.80 11.35
C ARG A 127 -4.94 -28.84 10.71
N LEU A 128 -5.02 -27.61 11.20
CA LEU A 128 -5.89 -26.55 10.66
C LEU A 128 -5.57 -26.25 9.18
N ILE A 129 -4.28 -26.14 8.84
CA ILE A 129 -3.85 -25.92 7.45
C ILE A 129 -4.27 -27.10 6.56
N HIS A 130 -4.08 -28.34 7.02
CA HIS A 130 -4.45 -29.52 6.25
C HIS A 130 -5.96 -29.61 6.02
N GLU A 131 -6.76 -29.43 7.06
CA GLU A 131 -8.22 -29.40 6.96
C GLU A 131 -8.70 -28.30 6.00
N THR A 132 -8.11 -27.11 6.07
CA THR A 132 -8.42 -26.01 5.14
C THR A 132 -8.14 -26.41 3.70
N ILE A 133 -6.98 -27.01 3.41
CA ILE A 133 -6.58 -27.37 2.04
C ILE A 133 -7.40 -28.53 1.49
N VAL A 134 -7.69 -29.55 2.31
CA VAL A 134 -8.56 -30.67 1.91
C VAL A 134 -9.96 -30.14 1.59
N HIS A 135 -10.50 -29.30 2.47
CA HIS A 135 -11.79 -28.66 2.23
C HIS A 135 -11.77 -27.82 0.95
N GLU A 136 -10.72 -27.01 0.71
CA GLU A 136 -10.55 -26.24 -0.53
C GLU A 136 -10.51 -27.14 -1.77
N ARG A 137 -9.83 -28.29 -1.70
CA ARG A 137 -9.69 -29.21 -2.84
C ARG A 137 -11.01 -29.93 -3.17
N GLU A 138 -11.78 -30.28 -2.15
CA GLU A 138 -13.05 -31.00 -2.27
C GLU A 138 -14.22 -30.08 -2.64
N THR A 139 -14.19 -28.82 -2.20
CA THR A 139 -15.31 -27.88 -2.40
C THR A 139 -15.09 -26.86 -3.52
N MET A 140 -13.88 -26.66 -4.07
CA MET A 140 -13.61 -25.48 -4.91
C MET A 140 -12.94 -25.71 -6.27
N HIS A 141 -13.73 -25.48 -7.32
CA HIS A 141 -13.27 -24.78 -8.52
C HIS A 141 -13.48 -23.27 -8.33
N SER A 142 -12.63 -22.60 -7.55
CA SER A 142 -12.75 -21.13 -7.44
C SER A 142 -12.47 -20.50 -8.80
N SER A 143 -13.31 -19.58 -9.25
CA SER A 143 -13.16 -18.86 -10.51
C SER A 143 -12.96 -17.37 -10.25
N TYR A 144 -12.39 -16.63 -11.20
CA TYR A 144 -12.32 -15.18 -11.11
C TYR A 144 -13.73 -14.55 -11.00
N TRP A 145 -14.75 -15.22 -11.54
CA TRP A 145 -16.16 -14.79 -11.42
C TRP A 145 -16.68 -14.80 -9.98
N ASP A 146 -16.11 -15.61 -9.08
CA ASP A 146 -16.55 -15.68 -7.69
C ASP A 146 -16.19 -14.42 -6.89
N LEU A 147 -15.22 -13.62 -7.39
CA LEU A 147 -14.90 -12.31 -6.84
C LEU A 147 -16.00 -11.27 -7.06
N LEU A 148 -16.87 -11.49 -8.06
CA LEU A 148 -17.99 -10.60 -8.40
C LEU A 148 -19.32 -11.06 -7.79
N LYS A 149 -19.36 -12.25 -7.17
CA LYS A 149 -20.54 -12.76 -6.47
C LYS A 149 -20.67 -12.15 -5.08
N TYR A 150 -21.89 -12.12 -4.54
CA TYR A 150 -22.12 -11.71 -3.15
C TYR A 150 -21.58 -12.79 -2.19
N PRO A 151 -20.93 -12.43 -1.06
CA PRO A 151 -20.59 -11.08 -0.57
C PRO A 151 -19.25 -10.53 -1.09
N ASN A 152 -18.48 -11.32 -1.83
CA ASN A 152 -17.11 -11.01 -2.26
C ASN A 152 -16.99 -9.77 -3.16
N ARG A 153 -18.04 -9.42 -3.92
CA ARG A 153 -18.05 -8.21 -4.77
C ARG A 153 -17.66 -6.94 -4.01
N ARG A 154 -18.15 -6.79 -2.77
CA ARG A 154 -17.88 -5.60 -1.95
C ARG A 154 -16.40 -5.53 -1.58
N ARG A 155 -15.81 -6.69 -1.23
CA ARG A 155 -14.37 -6.81 -0.93
C ARG A 155 -13.55 -6.48 -2.17
N THR A 156 -13.95 -7.00 -3.34
CA THR A 156 -13.26 -6.77 -4.61
C THR A 156 -13.26 -5.30 -4.99
N PHE A 157 -14.41 -4.63 -4.93
CA PHE A 157 -14.51 -3.19 -5.20
C PHE A 157 -13.72 -2.35 -4.19
N LEU A 158 -13.76 -2.67 -2.90
CA LEU A 158 -12.98 -1.97 -1.89
C LEU A 158 -11.47 -2.19 -2.09
N GLY A 159 -11.03 -3.42 -2.35
CA GLY A 159 -9.62 -3.72 -2.59
C GLY A 159 -9.08 -3.04 -3.84
N CYS A 160 -9.84 -3.06 -4.95
CA CYS A 160 -9.46 -2.37 -6.19
C CYS A 160 -9.52 -0.86 -6.01
N GLY A 161 -10.55 -0.36 -5.34
CA GLY A 161 -10.71 1.05 -5.01
C GLY A 161 -9.56 1.58 -4.15
N MET A 162 -9.13 0.82 -3.13
CA MET A 162 -7.99 1.18 -2.28
C MET A 162 -6.71 1.34 -3.10
N GLN A 163 -6.42 0.40 -4.00
CA GLN A 163 -5.24 0.44 -4.86
C GLN A 163 -5.30 1.55 -5.91
N PHE A 164 -6.48 1.79 -6.48
CA PHE A 164 -6.72 2.91 -7.39
C PHE A 164 -6.52 4.25 -6.66
N MET A 165 -7.16 4.44 -5.51
CA MET A 165 -7.06 5.65 -4.70
C MET A 165 -5.61 5.91 -4.24
N GLN A 166 -4.86 4.87 -3.87
CA GLN A 166 -3.44 4.98 -3.50
C GLN A 166 -2.61 5.64 -4.62
N GLN A 167 -2.84 5.27 -5.88
CA GLN A 167 -2.11 5.86 -7.01
C GLN A 167 -2.59 7.28 -7.35
N PHE A 168 -3.90 7.51 -7.23
CA PHE A 168 -4.51 8.82 -7.43
C PHE A 168 -4.26 9.81 -6.29
N THR A 169 -3.53 9.42 -5.24
CA THR A 169 -2.87 10.37 -4.32
C THR A 169 -1.86 11.27 -5.05
N GLY A 170 -1.41 10.89 -6.25
CA GLY A 170 -0.41 11.64 -7.00
C GLY A 170 1.01 11.50 -6.44
N ILE A 171 1.25 10.59 -5.49
CA ILE A 171 2.57 10.44 -4.85
C ILE A 171 3.67 10.12 -5.85
N ASN A 172 3.38 9.32 -6.88
CA ASN A 172 4.36 8.97 -7.92
C ASN A 172 4.66 10.16 -8.82
N THR A 173 3.65 10.98 -9.15
CA THR A 173 3.83 12.26 -9.83
C THR A 173 4.74 13.17 -9.01
N LEU A 174 4.43 13.32 -7.72
CA LEU A 174 5.19 14.16 -6.81
C LEU A 174 6.64 13.68 -6.72
N MET A 175 6.89 12.38 -6.55
CA MET A 175 8.24 11.82 -6.42
C MET A 175 9.05 11.91 -7.72
N LEU A 176 8.45 11.61 -8.88
CA LEU A 176 9.12 11.63 -10.18
C LEU A 176 9.44 13.05 -10.65
N TYR A 177 8.54 14.00 -10.38
CA TYR A 177 8.64 15.38 -10.85
C TYR A 177 9.02 16.37 -9.75
N ALA A 178 9.27 15.93 -8.51
CA ALA A 178 9.85 16.76 -7.46
C ALA A 178 11.12 17.50 -7.90
N PRO A 179 12.06 16.90 -8.68
CA PRO A 179 13.20 17.64 -9.22
C PRO A 179 12.82 18.85 -10.08
N THR A 180 11.76 18.71 -10.89
CA THR A 180 11.22 19.80 -11.72
C THR A 180 10.55 20.84 -10.82
N ILE A 181 9.72 20.41 -9.87
CA ILE A 181 9.09 21.31 -8.90
C ILE A 181 10.14 22.11 -8.11
N PHE A 182 11.21 21.46 -7.66
CA PHE A 182 12.32 22.11 -6.94
C PHE A 182 13.06 23.13 -7.80
N ARG A 183 13.24 22.83 -9.09
CA ARG A 183 13.85 23.75 -10.05
C ARG A 183 12.96 24.96 -10.32
N ASP A 184 11.67 24.73 -10.53
CA ASP A 184 10.67 25.79 -10.78
C ASP A 184 10.52 26.75 -9.59
N ILE A 185 11.07 26.38 -8.43
CA ILE A 185 11.00 27.12 -7.17
C ILE A 185 12.35 27.82 -6.84
N GLY A 186 13.36 27.68 -7.71
CA GLY A 186 14.62 28.43 -7.66
C GLY A 186 15.87 27.62 -7.28
N LEU A 187 15.79 26.28 -7.21
CA LEU A 187 17.00 25.44 -7.06
C LEU A 187 17.65 25.20 -8.43
N ASN A 188 18.77 25.88 -8.68
CA ASN A 188 19.45 25.84 -9.98
C ASN A 188 20.54 24.75 -10.12
N SER A 189 21.06 24.24 -8.99
CA SER A 189 22.10 23.21 -9.00
C SER A 189 21.49 21.80 -9.06
N ILE A 190 21.96 20.99 -10.02
CA ILE A 190 21.61 19.56 -10.14
C ILE A 190 21.96 18.80 -8.86
N GLN A 191 23.09 19.13 -8.22
CA GLN A 191 23.53 18.51 -6.98
C GLN A 191 22.57 18.84 -5.83
N SER A 192 22.15 20.10 -5.70
CA SER A 192 21.18 20.52 -4.68
C SER A 192 19.83 19.82 -4.87
N ILE A 193 19.34 19.73 -6.11
CA ILE A 193 18.08 19.03 -6.42
C ILE A 193 18.18 17.54 -6.07
N ALA A 194 19.28 16.88 -6.46
CA ALA A 194 19.50 15.47 -6.16
C ALA A 194 19.63 15.21 -4.65
N LEU A 195 20.25 16.13 -3.90
CA LEU A 195 20.31 16.06 -2.44
C LEU A 195 18.92 16.20 -1.81
N CYS A 196 18.09 17.15 -2.26
CA CYS A 196 16.71 17.29 -1.79
C CYS A 196 15.89 16.02 -2.06
N GLN A 197 16.09 15.36 -3.20
CA GLN A 197 15.45 14.06 -3.48
C GLN A 197 15.93 12.95 -2.55
N ALA A 198 17.24 12.87 -2.27
CA ALA A 198 17.77 11.90 -1.31
C ALA A 198 17.19 12.12 0.10
N ILE A 199 17.08 13.38 0.54
CA ILE A 199 16.42 13.75 1.80
C ILE A 199 14.94 13.33 1.78
N ASN A 200 14.24 13.55 0.67
CA ASN A 200 12.85 13.12 0.52
C ASN A 200 12.70 11.59 0.67
N GLY A 201 13.62 10.82 0.10
CA GLY A 201 13.70 9.38 0.29
C GLY A 201 13.91 9.00 1.76
N LEU A 202 14.78 9.72 2.47
CA LEU A 202 15.01 9.49 3.91
C LEU A 202 13.77 9.81 4.75
N VAL A 203 13.09 10.92 4.45
CA VAL A 203 11.79 11.27 5.07
C VAL A 203 10.79 10.14 4.86
N ASN A 204 10.68 9.59 3.65
CA ASN A 204 9.81 8.46 3.36
C ASN A 204 10.14 7.23 4.24
N VAL A 205 11.43 6.88 4.39
CA VAL A 205 11.87 5.77 5.25
C VAL A 205 11.50 6.00 6.71
N ILE A 206 11.83 7.17 7.26
CA ILE A 206 11.59 7.50 8.68
C ILE A 206 10.08 7.58 8.96
N SER A 207 9.32 8.21 8.08
CA SER A 207 7.88 8.37 8.22
C SER A 207 7.11 7.05 8.04
N THR A 208 7.73 5.99 7.53
CA THR A 208 7.10 4.66 7.50
C THR A 208 7.17 3.97 8.87
N ILE A 209 8.12 4.32 9.75
CA ILE A 209 8.34 3.67 11.05
C ILE A 209 7.09 3.70 11.94
N PRO A 210 6.37 4.84 12.08
CA PRO A 210 5.15 4.87 12.90
C PRO A 210 4.08 3.86 12.44
N ALA A 211 3.94 3.64 11.13
CA ALA A 211 3.02 2.63 10.63
C ALA A 211 3.42 1.22 11.08
N ILE A 212 4.70 0.87 10.95
CA ILE A 212 5.20 -0.46 11.34
C ILE A 212 4.95 -0.75 12.83
N LEU A 213 5.11 0.27 13.68
CA LEU A 213 5.00 0.12 15.14
C LEU A 213 3.56 0.21 15.65
N TRP A 214 2.73 1.09 15.07
CA TRP A 214 1.44 1.46 15.66
C TRP A 214 0.22 1.16 14.78
N ILE A 215 0.35 0.68 13.55
CA ILE A 215 -0.83 0.37 12.69
C ILE A 215 -1.76 -0.67 13.33
N ASP A 216 -1.21 -1.65 14.05
CA ASP A 216 -1.98 -2.64 14.80
C ASP A 216 -2.62 -2.07 16.07
N ARG A 217 -2.09 -0.97 16.61
CA ARG A 217 -2.64 -0.30 17.78
C ARG A 217 -3.69 0.74 17.41
N TRP A 218 -3.51 1.52 16.34
CA TRP A 218 -4.43 2.58 15.93
C TRP A 218 -5.56 2.07 15.03
N GLY A 219 -5.32 1.01 14.27
CA GLY A 219 -6.26 0.51 13.26
C GLY A 219 -6.03 1.14 11.89
N ARG A 220 -6.58 0.50 10.85
CA ARG A 220 -6.28 0.83 9.46
C ARG A 220 -7.09 2.05 9.02
N ARG A 221 -8.36 2.14 9.43
CA ARG A 221 -9.26 3.22 9.04
C ARG A 221 -8.87 4.57 9.65
N PRO A 222 -8.61 4.72 10.96
CA PRO A 222 -8.14 5.98 11.53
C PRO A 222 -6.83 6.46 10.92
N THR A 223 -5.89 5.54 10.66
CA THR A 223 -4.60 5.85 10.05
C THR A 223 -4.77 6.44 8.65
N LEU A 224 -5.66 5.87 7.82
CA LEU A 224 -6.00 6.41 6.50
C LEU A 224 -6.73 7.75 6.56
N LEU A 225 -7.68 7.93 7.49
CA LEU A 225 -8.42 9.18 7.63
C LEU A 225 -7.48 10.33 8.01
N VAL A 226 -6.65 10.15 9.04
CA VAL A 226 -5.67 11.17 9.48
C VAL A 226 -4.66 11.47 8.37
N GLY A 227 -4.09 10.43 7.76
CA GLY A 227 -3.14 10.61 6.66
C GLY A 227 -3.73 11.34 5.46
N THR A 228 -4.97 11.03 5.10
CA THR A 228 -5.68 11.70 4.00
C THR A 228 -5.92 13.18 4.30
N ILE A 229 -6.36 13.52 5.52
CA ILE A 229 -6.54 14.93 5.94
C ILE A 229 -5.21 15.69 5.84
N CYS A 230 -4.12 15.12 6.36
CA CYS A 230 -2.80 15.73 6.26
C CYS A 230 -2.38 15.95 4.80
N ILE A 231 -2.55 14.96 3.93
CA ILE A 231 -2.23 15.07 2.49
C ILE A 231 -3.05 16.18 1.82
N ILE A 232 -4.36 16.27 2.10
CA ILE A 232 -5.23 17.33 1.55
C ILE A 232 -4.68 18.70 1.93
N LEU A 233 -4.39 18.91 3.22
CA LEU A 233 -3.90 20.19 3.74
C LEU A 233 -2.55 20.56 3.14
N PHE A 234 -1.59 19.63 3.11
CA PHE A 234 -0.25 19.91 2.59
C PHE A 234 -0.25 20.12 1.07
N TYR A 235 -1.04 19.38 0.30
CA TYR A 235 -1.19 19.66 -1.13
C TYR A 235 -1.90 20.97 -1.40
N LEU A 236 -2.91 21.34 -0.60
CA LEU A 236 -3.58 22.62 -0.74
C LEU A 236 -2.59 23.77 -0.54
N VAL A 237 -1.84 23.74 0.57
CA VAL A 237 -0.79 24.74 0.86
C VAL A 237 0.29 24.74 -0.23
N LEU A 238 0.79 23.58 -0.64
CA LEU A 238 1.79 23.48 -1.71
C LEU A 238 1.28 24.11 -3.03
N SER A 239 0.03 23.84 -3.41
CA SER A 239 -0.56 24.40 -4.63
C SER A 239 -0.70 25.92 -4.56
N LEU A 240 -1.02 26.48 -3.39
CA LEU A 240 -1.12 27.93 -3.18
C LEU A 240 0.25 28.62 -3.17
N LEU A 241 1.27 27.95 -2.61
CA LEU A 241 2.66 28.45 -2.64
C LEU A 241 3.19 28.46 -4.08
N MET A 242 3.00 27.38 -4.83
CA MET A 242 3.39 27.31 -6.25
C MET A 242 2.65 28.35 -7.11
N ARG A 243 1.36 28.59 -6.84
CA ARG A 243 0.60 29.65 -7.50
C ARG A 243 1.21 31.03 -7.23
N SER A 244 1.48 31.34 -5.96
CA SER A 244 2.06 32.62 -5.55
C SER A 244 3.41 32.86 -6.23
N TYR A 245 4.26 31.82 -6.31
CA TYR A 245 5.54 31.90 -7.00
C TYR A 245 5.40 32.15 -8.51
N SER A 246 4.52 31.41 -9.20
CA SER A 246 4.27 31.59 -10.64
C SER A 246 3.75 33.00 -11.01
N THR A 247 3.01 33.64 -10.12
CA THR A 247 2.50 35.00 -10.33
C THR A 247 3.56 36.09 -10.11
N LEU A 248 4.58 35.81 -9.31
CA LEU A 248 5.72 36.71 -9.10
C LEU A 248 6.60 36.72 -10.35
N ASP A 249 6.86 35.55 -10.95
CA ASP A 249 7.69 35.40 -12.15
C ASP A 249 7.03 36.05 -13.39
N SER A 250 5.70 35.93 -13.53
CA SER A 250 4.96 36.51 -14.66
C SER A 250 4.80 38.05 -14.60
N LYS A 251 5.05 38.69 -13.45
CA LYS A 251 4.95 40.16 -13.28
C LYS A 251 6.30 40.86 -13.24
N SER A 252 7.40 40.11 -13.11
CA SER A 252 8.72 40.66 -12.80
C SER A 252 9.68 40.41 -13.96
N GLY A 253 9.49 41.14 -15.06
CA GLY A 253 10.55 41.31 -16.06
C GLY A 253 11.67 42.26 -15.60
N VAL A 254 11.91 42.37 -14.29
CA VAL A 254 12.83 43.35 -13.69
C VAL A 254 13.62 42.69 -12.57
N ASP A 255 14.93 42.59 -12.79
CA ASP A 255 15.95 42.26 -11.80
C ASP A 255 15.75 43.11 -10.54
N THR A 256 15.37 42.51 -9.40
CA THR A 256 15.42 43.24 -8.11
C THR A 256 15.69 42.31 -6.93
N SER A 257 16.85 42.56 -6.35
CA SER A 257 17.56 41.89 -5.27
C SER A 257 16.86 41.90 -3.89
N GLU A 258 15.71 42.56 -3.74
CA GLU A 258 14.86 42.49 -2.53
C GLU A 258 13.83 41.34 -2.61
N SER A 259 13.61 40.79 -3.81
CA SER A 259 12.72 39.65 -4.10
C SER A 259 13.31 38.29 -3.68
N ASP A 260 14.59 38.26 -3.33
CA ASP A 260 15.35 37.03 -3.06
C ASP A 260 15.01 36.38 -1.71
N ALA A 261 14.73 37.17 -0.66
CA ALA A 261 14.44 36.62 0.67
C ALA A 261 13.06 35.96 0.71
N ASN A 262 12.04 36.61 0.14
CA ASN A 262 10.68 36.10 0.09
C ASN A 262 10.57 34.91 -0.89
N GLY A 263 11.25 34.97 -2.03
CA GLY A 263 11.33 33.85 -2.98
C GLY A 263 11.99 32.60 -2.37
N ARG A 264 13.10 32.77 -1.64
CA ARG A 264 13.77 31.67 -0.91
C ARG A 264 12.87 31.09 0.18
N ALA A 265 12.16 31.92 0.94
CA ALA A 265 11.25 31.46 1.99
C ALA A 265 10.09 30.61 1.41
N VAL A 266 9.47 31.08 0.33
CA VAL A 266 8.43 30.33 -0.40
C VAL A 266 8.97 29.02 -0.94
N GLY A 267 10.23 29.00 -1.39
CA GLY A 267 10.83 27.78 -1.89
C GLY A 267 11.14 26.74 -0.84
N ILE A 268 11.70 27.15 0.30
CA ILE A 268 11.91 26.27 1.46
C ILE A 268 10.57 25.74 1.97
N ALA A 269 9.54 26.59 2.04
CA ALA A 269 8.20 26.18 2.47
C ALA A 269 7.62 25.12 1.52
N SER A 270 7.77 25.30 0.21
CA SER A 270 7.26 24.35 -0.79
C SER A 270 7.98 22.99 -0.72
N ILE A 271 9.31 22.98 -0.59
CA ILE A 271 10.09 21.75 -0.39
C ILE A 271 9.63 21.03 0.90
N SER A 272 9.42 21.80 1.98
CA SER A 272 8.93 21.28 3.25
C SER A 272 7.54 20.66 3.11
N MET A 273 6.63 21.28 2.36
CA MET A 273 5.31 20.71 2.08
C MET A 273 5.40 19.42 1.28
N VAL A 274 6.31 19.32 0.29
CA VAL A 274 6.57 18.07 -0.43
C VAL A 274 6.98 16.96 0.54
N TYR A 275 7.90 17.24 1.46
CA TYR A 275 8.32 16.27 2.47
C TYR A 275 7.18 15.87 3.41
N LEU A 276 6.33 16.82 3.81
CA LEU A 276 5.17 16.54 4.68
C LEU A 276 4.09 15.72 3.96
N VAL A 277 3.87 15.93 2.66
CA VAL A 277 3.00 15.05 1.86
C VAL A 277 3.56 13.63 1.83
N VAL A 278 4.85 13.47 1.52
CA VAL A 278 5.51 12.17 1.45
C VAL A 278 5.47 11.48 2.82
N ALA A 279 5.75 12.22 3.90
CA ALA A 279 5.65 11.72 5.26
C ALA A 279 4.24 11.23 5.57
N SER A 280 3.22 12.01 5.20
CA SER A 280 1.82 11.67 5.42
C SER A 280 1.39 10.44 4.66
N PHE A 281 1.84 10.30 3.41
CA PHE A 281 1.62 9.11 2.61
C PHE A 281 2.32 7.88 3.21
N ALA A 282 3.56 8.02 3.64
CA ALA A 282 4.41 6.94 4.14
C ALA A 282 3.84 6.25 5.38
N PHE A 283 3.29 7.00 6.33
CA PHE A 283 2.67 6.39 7.52
C PHE A 283 1.25 5.87 7.28
N SER A 284 0.58 6.30 6.20
CA SER A 284 -0.83 5.98 5.95
C SER A 284 -1.05 5.12 4.71
N TRP A 285 -1.21 5.75 3.54
CA TRP A 285 -1.56 5.12 2.28
C TRP A 285 -0.52 4.12 1.77
N GLY A 286 0.77 4.34 2.05
CA GLY A 286 1.84 3.42 1.70
C GLY A 286 1.56 2.00 2.20
N PRO A 287 1.57 1.76 3.52
CA PRO A 287 1.31 0.45 4.09
C PRO A 287 -0.16 0.04 3.98
N CYS A 288 -1.12 0.93 4.29
CA CYS A 288 -2.54 0.56 4.32
C CYS A 288 -3.08 0.14 2.95
N GLY A 289 -2.56 0.70 1.84
CA GLY A 289 -2.99 0.36 0.49
C GLY A 289 -2.69 -1.09 0.10
N TRP A 290 -1.62 -1.68 0.65
CA TRP A 290 -1.28 -3.10 0.46
C TRP A 290 -1.89 -3.98 1.54
N LEU A 291 -1.97 -3.47 2.77
CA LEU A 291 -2.47 -4.22 3.91
C LEU A 291 -3.97 -4.55 3.79
N ILE A 292 -4.81 -3.58 3.46
CA ILE A 292 -6.26 -3.78 3.41
C ILE A 292 -6.65 -4.86 2.37
N PRO A 293 -6.20 -4.81 1.10
CA PRO A 293 -6.47 -5.89 0.15
C PRO A 293 -6.01 -7.26 0.67
N SER A 294 -4.91 -7.35 1.41
CA SER A 294 -4.45 -8.64 1.95
C SER A 294 -5.33 -9.18 3.09
N GLU A 295 -6.02 -8.31 3.83
CA GLU A 295 -6.83 -8.65 5.01
C GLU A 295 -8.30 -8.93 4.69
N ILE A 296 -8.88 -8.28 3.68
CA ILE A 296 -10.34 -8.34 3.44
C ILE A 296 -10.81 -9.62 2.73
N PHE A 297 -9.94 -10.28 1.96
CA PHE A 297 -10.34 -11.44 1.15
C PHE A 297 -10.26 -12.76 1.91
N PRO A 298 -11.23 -13.66 1.68
CA PRO A 298 -11.19 -15.00 2.24
C PRO A 298 -10.01 -15.77 1.64
N ASN A 299 -9.48 -16.74 2.40
CA ASN A 299 -8.30 -17.53 2.03
C ASN A 299 -8.37 -18.07 0.58
N GLN A 300 -9.51 -18.65 0.24
CA GLN A 300 -9.80 -19.31 -1.04
C GLN A 300 -9.67 -18.41 -2.27
N LEU A 301 -10.06 -17.13 -2.15
CA LEU A 301 -10.06 -16.18 -3.25
C LEU A 301 -8.88 -15.22 -3.19
N ARG A 302 -8.07 -15.27 -2.12
CA ARG A 302 -7.04 -14.28 -1.83
C ARG A 302 -6.04 -14.13 -2.97
N ALA A 303 -5.50 -15.23 -3.51
CA ALA A 303 -4.52 -15.15 -4.59
C ALA A 303 -5.07 -14.43 -5.84
N LYS A 304 -6.31 -14.73 -6.23
CA LYS A 304 -7.01 -14.13 -7.38
C LYS A 304 -7.41 -12.68 -7.11
N ALA A 305 -7.80 -12.38 -5.89
CA ALA A 305 -8.16 -11.03 -5.48
C ALA A 305 -6.94 -10.11 -5.40
N ILE A 306 -5.84 -10.59 -4.81
CA ILE A 306 -4.57 -9.87 -4.74
C ILE A 306 -4.03 -9.61 -6.15
N SER A 307 -4.14 -10.56 -7.09
CA SER A 307 -3.70 -10.32 -8.48
C SER A 307 -4.50 -9.21 -9.17
N ILE A 308 -5.83 -9.18 -9.03
CA ILE A 308 -6.68 -8.12 -9.62
C ILE A 308 -6.45 -6.76 -8.96
N THR A 309 -6.38 -6.72 -7.62
CA THR A 309 -6.14 -5.46 -6.90
C THR A 309 -4.74 -4.90 -7.21
N THR A 310 -3.71 -5.75 -7.26
CA THR A 310 -2.35 -5.37 -7.66
C THR A 310 -2.30 -4.91 -9.11
N SER A 311 -3.03 -5.57 -10.03
CA SER A 311 -3.14 -5.13 -11.41
C SER A 311 -3.81 -3.75 -11.51
N THR A 312 -4.84 -3.51 -10.70
CA THR A 312 -5.50 -2.19 -10.60
C THR A 312 -4.52 -1.11 -10.13
N ASN A 313 -3.65 -1.43 -9.16
CA ASN A 313 -2.58 -0.53 -8.73
C ASN A 313 -1.67 -0.14 -9.90
N TRP A 314 -1.11 -1.13 -10.62
CA TRP A 314 -0.18 -0.85 -11.71
C TRP A 314 -0.82 -0.16 -12.91
N ILE A 315 -2.08 -0.46 -13.23
CA ILE A 315 -2.84 0.24 -14.28
C ILE A 315 -3.08 1.70 -13.88
N ALA A 316 -3.52 1.94 -12.63
CA ALA A 316 -3.73 3.30 -12.13
C ALA A 316 -2.41 4.09 -12.09
N ASN A 317 -1.32 3.44 -11.68
CA ASN A 317 0.02 4.02 -11.72
C ASN A 317 0.42 4.42 -13.14
N PHE A 318 0.25 3.53 -14.12
CA PHE A 318 0.54 3.79 -15.52
C PHE A 318 -0.24 5.01 -16.04
N VAL A 319 -1.55 5.08 -15.76
CA VAL A 319 -2.39 6.22 -16.18
C VAL A 319 -1.91 7.53 -15.54
N VAL A 320 -1.69 7.54 -14.23
CA VAL A 320 -1.23 8.74 -13.52
C VAL A 320 0.14 9.18 -14.05
N THR A 321 1.10 8.28 -14.16
CA THR A 321 2.46 8.59 -14.66
C THR A 321 2.47 9.05 -16.11
N LEU A 322 1.63 8.49 -16.98
CA LEU A 322 1.52 8.89 -18.38
C LEU A 322 0.92 10.30 -18.53
N LEU A 323 -0.11 10.62 -17.76
CA LEU A 323 -0.82 11.91 -17.84
C LEU A 323 -0.11 13.04 -17.09
N SER A 324 0.64 12.70 -16.04
CA SER A 324 1.37 13.64 -15.19
C SER A 324 2.18 14.70 -15.93
N PRO A 325 3.08 14.39 -16.88
CA PRO A 325 3.88 15.41 -17.55
C PRO A 325 3.03 16.37 -18.38
N VAL A 326 1.99 15.87 -19.05
CA VAL A 326 1.07 16.69 -19.86
C VAL A 326 0.30 17.66 -18.96
N LEU A 327 -0.21 17.17 -17.84
CA LEU A 327 -0.97 17.97 -16.87
C LEU A 327 -0.08 18.94 -16.09
N LEU A 328 1.17 18.58 -15.80
CA LEU A 328 2.15 19.48 -15.18
C LEU A 328 2.51 20.63 -16.13
N HIS A 329 2.76 20.36 -17.41
CA HIS A 329 3.03 21.41 -18.40
C HIS A 329 1.82 22.34 -18.63
N ALA A 330 0.61 21.80 -18.66
CA ALA A 330 -0.59 22.59 -18.91
C ALA A 330 -1.11 23.34 -17.66
N GLY A 331 -0.96 22.73 -16.49
CA GLY A 331 -1.64 23.14 -15.26
C GLY A 331 -0.73 23.55 -14.11
N GLY A 332 0.53 23.10 -14.09
CA GLY A 332 1.48 23.34 -13.00
C GLY A 332 0.85 23.12 -11.62
N TRP A 333 0.71 24.19 -10.85
CA TRP A 333 0.08 24.20 -9.52
C TRP A 333 -1.37 23.67 -9.51
N LYS A 334 -2.11 23.78 -10.63
CA LYS A 334 -3.49 23.27 -10.74
C LYS A 334 -3.55 21.76 -10.62
N LEU A 335 -2.52 21.03 -11.08
CA LEU A 335 -2.47 19.57 -10.93
C LEU A 335 -2.33 19.18 -9.45
N ILE A 336 -1.46 19.87 -8.71
CA ILE A 336 -1.28 19.64 -7.27
C ILE A 336 -2.58 19.95 -6.51
N MET A 337 -3.28 21.02 -6.89
CA MET A 337 -4.61 21.32 -6.33
C MET A 337 -5.65 20.24 -6.69
N ALA A 338 -5.61 19.70 -7.90
CA ALA A 338 -6.48 18.60 -8.31
C ALA A 338 -6.23 17.34 -7.48
N PHE A 339 -4.98 17.00 -7.14
CA PHE A 339 -4.69 15.91 -6.22
C PHE A 339 -5.27 16.15 -4.82
N SER A 340 -5.23 17.39 -4.30
CA SER A 340 -5.90 17.72 -3.04
C SER A 340 -7.42 17.46 -3.10
N LEU A 341 -8.08 17.84 -4.21
CA LEU A 341 -9.52 17.61 -4.41
C LEU A 341 -9.84 16.11 -4.53
N VAL A 342 -9.05 15.35 -5.28
CA VAL A 342 -9.20 13.89 -5.39
C VAL A 342 -9.04 13.24 -4.01
N MET A 343 -8.09 13.72 -3.19
CA MET A 343 -7.92 13.23 -1.82
C MET A 343 -9.10 13.57 -0.91
N ALA A 344 -9.78 14.70 -1.13
CA ALA A 344 -11.03 15.02 -0.43
C ALA A 344 -12.15 14.02 -0.78
N VAL A 345 -12.26 13.61 -2.06
CA VAL A 345 -13.19 12.55 -2.47
C VAL A 345 -12.80 11.22 -1.83
N ASN A 346 -11.51 10.87 -1.83
CA ASN A 346 -11.02 9.64 -1.20
C ASN A 346 -11.31 9.62 0.31
N LEU A 347 -11.21 10.78 1.00
CA LEU A 347 -11.57 10.91 2.41
C LEU A 347 -13.04 10.53 2.65
N THR A 348 -13.94 11.04 1.81
CA THR A 348 -15.37 10.71 1.88
C THR A 348 -15.61 9.22 1.64
N VAL A 349 -14.95 8.64 0.63
CA VAL A 349 -15.09 7.21 0.31
C VAL A 349 -14.60 6.33 1.47
N ILE A 350 -13.43 6.63 2.04
CA ILE A 350 -12.89 5.91 3.20
C ILE A 350 -13.83 6.05 4.40
N PHE A 351 -14.32 7.26 4.66
CA PHE A 351 -15.19 7.52 5.79
C PHE A 351 -16.50 6.71 5.69
N LEU A 352 -17.10 6.62 4.51
CA LEU A 352 -18.40 5.99 4.31
C LEU A 352 -18.32 4.46 4.13
N PHE A 353 -17.31 3.95 3.42
CA PHE A 353 -17.33 2.57 2.90
C PHE A 353 -16.26 1.65 3.47
N LEU A 354 -15.16 2.16 4.04
CA LEU A 354 -14.08 1.33 4.56
C LEU A 354 -14.38 0.88 6.00
N PRO A 355 -14.67 -0.41 6.26
CA PRO A 355 -14.78 -0.92 7.62
C PRO A 355 -13.40 -1.01 8.29
N GLU A 356 -13.38 -1.03 9.62
CA GLU A 356 -12.14 -1.32 10.36
C GLU A 356 -11.85 -2.83 10.32
N THR A 357 -10.59 -3.18 10.05
CA THR A 357 -10.12 -4.58 9.95
C THR A 357 -9.26 -5.00 11.14
N LYS A 358 -8.89 -4.06 12.01
CA LYS A 358 -8.03 -4.29 13.18
C LYS A 358 -8.55 -5.43 14.08
N GLY A 359 -7.68 -6.40 14.34
CA GLY A 359 -7.87 -7.43 15.35
C GLY A 359 -8.91 -8.48 15.00
N MET A 360 -9.31 -8.57 13.72
CA MET A 360 -10.15 -9.65 13.21
C MET A 360 -9.26 -10.76 12.64
N SER A 361 -9.61 -12.00 12.94
CA SER A 361 -9.01 -13.15 12.24
C SER A 361 -9.47 -13.14 10.78
N LEU A 362 -8.73 -13.81 9.89
CA LEU A 362 -9.12 -13.88 8.47
C LEU A 362 -10.44 -14.63 8.26
N GLU A 363 -10.78 -15.52 9.18
CA GLU A 363 -12.00 -16.33 9.16
C GLU A 363 -13.20 -15.48 9.60
N ASP A 364 -13.00 -14.60 10.59
CA ASP A 364 -14.04 -13.69 11.09
C ASP A 364 -14.29 -12.48 10.19
N MET A 365 -13.43 -12.23 9.19
CA MET A 365 -13.61 -11.12 8.25
C MET A 365 -14.91 -11.23 7.45
N ASP A 366 -15.48 -12.43 7.36
CA ASP A 366 -16.76 -12.64 6.69
C ASP A 366 -17.90 -11.88 7.37
N ILE A 367 -17.89 -11.83 8.70
CA ILE A 367 -18.89 -11.14 9.53
C ILE A 367 -18.92 -9.63 9.22
N VAL A 368 -17.76 -9.04 8.94
CA VAL A 368 -17.62 -7.60 8.63
C VAL A 368 -18.32 -7.24 7.31
N PHE A 369 -18.28 -8.15 6.33
CA PHE A 369 -18.77 -7.90 4.98
C PHE A 369 -20.16 -8.47 4.68
N MET A 370 -20.71 -9.34 5.53
CA MET A 370 -22.08 -9.86 5.41
C MET A 370 -23.16 -8.83 5.82
N GLY A 371 -22.80 -7.82 6.61
CA GLY A 371 -23.71 -6.75 7.03
C GLY A 371 -23.76 -5.53 6.10
N SER A 372 -24.30 -4.42 6.62
CA SER A 372 -24.50 -3.16 5.90
C SER A 372 -23.27 -2.64 5.14
N ILE A 373 -23.50 -2.04 3.98
CA ILE A 373 -22.47 -1.42 3.12
C ILE A 373 -21.77 -0.24 3.83
N TRP A 374 -22.46 0.40 4.77
CA TRP A 374 -21.97 1.57 5.51
C TRP A 374 -21.00 1.19 6.62
N ALA A 375 -19.80 1.75 6.59
CA ALA A 375 -18.72 1.46 7.55
C ALA A 375 -19.11 1.74 9.02
N PHE A 376 -20.01 2.70 9.27
CA PHE A 376 -20.48 3.06 10.61
C PHE A 376 -21.64 2.19 11.12
N LYS A 377 -22.27 1.38 10.26
CA LYS A 377 -23.30 0.40 10.63
C LYS A 377 -22.77 -1.04 10.66
N CYS A 378 -21.50 -1.27 10.31
CA CYS A 378 -20.89 -2.58 10.43
C CYS A 378 -20.82 -3.01 11.92
N PRO A 379 -21.21 -4.25 12.28
CA PRO A 379 -21.27 -4.74 13.65
C PRO A 379 -19.90 -5.05 14.27
N PHE A 380 -18.90 -4.18 14.05
CA PHE A 380 -17.53 -4.32 14.57
C PHE A 380 -17.50 -4.45 16.10
N ARG A 381 -18.47 -3.85 16.80
CA ARG A 381 -18.57 -3.90 18.26
C ARG A 381 -19.27 -5.16 18.79
N LYS A 382 -20.11 -5.82 17.97
CA LYS A 382 -20.81 -7.08 18.31
C LYS A 382 -19.97 -8.33 17.97
N ALA A 383 -19.11 -8.26 16.95
CA ALA A 383 -18.23 -9.37 16.56
C ALA A 383 -17.18 -9.71 17.64
N LYS A 384 -16.66 -8.71 18.36
CA LYS A 384 -15.65 -8.91 19.42
C LYS A 384 -16.19 -9.62 20.68
N SER A 385 -17.51 -9.72 20.83
CA SER A 385 -18.17 -10.36 21.99
C SER A 385 -18.66 -11.78 21.71
N LEU A 386 -18.51 -12.29 20.49
CA LEU A 386 -18.89 -13.66 20.15
C LEU A 386 -17.69 -14.59 20.41
N PRO A 387 -17.79 -15.60 21.29
CA PRO A 387 -16.77 -16.63 21.40
C PRO A 387 -16.64 -17.34 20.05
N CYS A 388 -15.44 -17.82 19.72
CA CYS A 388 -15.13 -18.59 18.52
C CYS A 388 -16.10 -19.79 18.38
N LEU A 389 -17.23 -19.58 17.72
CA LEU A 389 -18.23 -20.59 17.44
C LEU A 389 -18.15 -20.86 15.94
N SER A 390 -18.08 -22.14 15.61
CA SER A 390 -18.05 -22.66 14.26
C SER A 390 -19.02 -21.91 13.34
N SER A 391 -18.50 -21.60 12.16
CA SER A 391 -19.05 -20.71 11.12
C SER A 391 -20.53 -20.89 10.78
N ASP A 392 -21.12 -22.05 11.08
CA ASP A 392 -22.53 -22.35 10.76
C ASP A 392 -23.53 -21.82 11.81
N SER A 393 -23.09 -21.57 13.04
CA SER A 393 -23.99 -21.16 14.12
C SER A 393 -24.18 -19.64 14.18
N ALA A 394 -23.08 -18.86 14.09
CA ALA A 394 -23.12 -17.40 14.17
C ALA A 394 -23.83 -16.73 12.98
N VAL A 395 -23.74 -17.34 11.79
CA VAL A 395 -24.44 -16.85 10.58
C VAL A 395 -25.95 -17.02 10.73
N ASN A 396 -26.41 -18.14 11.28
CA ASN A 396 -27.84 -18.38 11.47
C ASN A 396 -28.46 -17.46 12.54
N THR A 397 -27.73 -17.13 13.61
CA THR A 397 -28.22 -16.20 14.63
C THR A 397 -28.32 -14.76 14.12
N LEU A 398 -27.35 -14.31 13.33
CA LEU A 398 -27.36 -12.96 12.75
C LEU A 398 -28.43 -12.80 11.66
N VAL A 399 -28.67 -13.84 10.86
CA VAL A 399 -29.76 -13.85 9.88
C VAL A 399 -31.13 -13.88 10.56
N GLN A 400 -31.31 -14.65 11.65
CA GLN A 400 -32.55 -14.67 12.42
C GLN A 400 -32.86 -13.32 13.08
N ASP A 401 -31.86 -12.64 13.64
CA ASP A 401 -32.05 -11.32 14.25
C ASP A 401 -32.41 -10.22 13.24
N GLU A 402 -31.93 -10.31 11.99
CA GLU A 402 -32.28 -9.35 10.92
C GLU A 402 -33.67 -9.63 10.32
N VAL A 403 -34.08 -10.90 10.24
CA VAL A 403 -35.44 -11.29 9.83
C VAL A 403 -36.47 -10.89 10.89
N LEU A 404 -36.17 -11.04 12.18
CA LEU A 404 -37.07 -10.63 13.27
C LEU A 404 -37.26 -9.11 13.38
N ASN A 405 -36.25 -8.32 13.01
CA ASN A 405 -36.31 -6.85 13.08
C ASN A 405 -36.82 -6.18 11.78
N SER A 406 -37.13 -6.95 10.74
CA SER A 406 -37.63 -6.41 9.45
C SER A 406 -39.12 -6.68 9.19
N ALA A 407 -39.83 -7.32 10.13
CA ALA A 407 -41.27 -7.49 10.05
C ALA A 407 -42.01 -6.16 10.35
N PRO A 408 -42.93 -5.70 9.48
CA PRO A 408 -43.73 -4.52 9.76
C PRO A 408 -44.69 -4.77 10.94
N PRO A 409 -45.00 -3.75 11.76
CA PRO A 409 -45.91 -3.92 12.89
C PRO A 409 -47.29 -4.31 12.38
N SER A 410 -47.79 -5.45 12.86
CA SER A 410 -49.16 -5.91 12.64
C SER A 410 -50.13 -4.88 13.20
N THR A 411 -50.92 -4.27 12.31
CA THR A 411 -52.12 -3.49 12.64
C THR A 411 -53.12 -4.35 13.40
N ILE A 412 -53.46 -3.93 14.62
CA ILE A 412 -54.77 -4.14 15.25
C ILE A 412 -55.26 -2.77 15.69
#